data_AF-A0A8T6XND7-F1
#
_entry.id   AF-A0A8T6XND7-F1
#
_cell.length_a   1.000
_cell.length_b   1.000
_cell.length_c   1.000
_cell.angle_alpha   90.00
_cell.angle_beta   90.00
_cell.angle_gamma   90.00
#
_symmetry.space_group_name_H-M   'P 1'
#
loop_
_entity.id
_entity.type
_entity.pdbx_description
1 polymer ?
#
loop_
_entity_poly.entity_id
_entity_poly.type
_entity_poly.pdbx_seq_one_letter_code
_entity_poly.pdbx_strand_id
1 'polypeptide(L)'
;MSRFADIHKGMLHILDVPNFQWILIHCGNTDEDTAGCLLVGSQAVAEPGDMKIVNSTAAYRRFYPLVADAAENNDLSITVVDND
;
A
#
# COMPACT_ATOMS: atom_id res chain seq x y z
N MET A 1 -3.16 -8.57 -18.12
CA MET A 1 -3.33 -7.72 -16.93
C MET A 1 -2.17 -6.72 -16.91
N SER A 2 -2.43 -5.44 -17.14
CA SER A 2 -1.41 -4.39 -17.29
C SER A 2 -1.79 -3.09 -16.58
N ARG A 3 -2.60 -3.18 -15.50
CA ARG A 3 -3.25 -2.01 -14.84
C ARG A 3 -2.25 -0.90 -14.45
N PHE A 4 -1.01 -1.29 -14.17
CA PHE A 4 0.10 -0.39 -13.80
C PHE A 4 1.39 -0.75 -14.55
N ALA A 5 1.30 -1.36 -15.73
CA ALA A 5 2.47 -1.78 -16.50
C ALA A 5 3.39 -0.60 -16.90
N ASP A 6 2.86 0.62 -16.90
CA ASP A 6 3.56 1.87 -17.17
C ASP A 6 4.45 2.34 -16.00
N ILE A 7 4.16 1.90 -14.77
CA ILE A 7 4.88 2.38 -13.57
C ILE A 7 5.54 1.26 -12.76
N HIS A 8 5.09 0.00 -12.88
CA HIS A 8 5.62 -1.10 -12.09
C HIS A 8 7.03 -1.51 -12.54
N LYS A 9 7.96 -1.54 -11.58
CA LYS A 9 9.28 -2.19 -11.69
C LYS A 9 9.37 -3.48 -10.83
N GLY A 10 8.26 -3.86 -10.18
CA GLY A 10 8.18 -4.94 -9.20
C GLY A 10 7.01 -4.69 -8.23
N MET A 11 7.03 -5.36 -7.08
CA MET A 11 6.07 -5.09 -5.99
C MET A 11 6.82 -4.57 -4.76
N LEU A 12 6.17 -3.69 -4.00
CA LEU A 12 6.68 -3.22 -2.71
C LEU A 12 6.34 -4.25 -1.65
N HIS A 13 7.35 -4.89 -1.06
CA HIS A 13 7.23 -5.91 -0.02
C HIS A 13 7.91 -5.42 1.26
N ILE A 14 7.15 -5.38 2.35
CA ILE A 14 7.67 -5.05 3.68
C ILE A 14 8.36 -6.28 4.26
N LEU A 15 9.63 -6.10 4.62
CA LEU A 15 10.48 -7.12 5.21
C LEU A 15 10.52 -6.99 6.73
N ASP A 16 11.06 -8.03 7.40
CA ASP A 16 11.35 -8.04 8.83
C ASP A 16 10.14 -7.83 9.75
N VAL A 17 8.94 -8.24 9.31
CA VAL A 17 7.75 -8.26 10.17
C VAL A 17 7.67 -9.59 10.93
N PRO A 18 7.72 -9.58 12.28
CA PRO A 18 7.68 -10.82 13.06
C PRO A 18 6.42 -11.64 12.79
N ASN A 19 6.60 -12.94 12.55
CA ASN A 19 5.53 -13.92 12.33
C ASN A 19 4.62 -13.69 11.11
N PHE A 20 4.94 -12.72 10.24
CA PHE A 20 4.14 -12.43 9.06
C PHE A 20 5.05 -12.18 7.85
N GLN A 21 4.65 -12.68 6.68
CA GLN A 21 5.40 -12.53 5.43
C GLN A 21 4.47 -12.09 4.31
N TRP A 22 5.06 -11.64 3.20
CA TRP A 22 4.32 -11.23 1.99
C TRP A 22 3.37 -10.05 2.20
N ILE A 23 3.75 -9.12 3.08
CA ILE A 23 3.03 -7.86 3.27
C ILE A 23 3.37 -6.95 2.10
N LEU A 24 2.42 -6.82 1.18
CA LEU A 24 2.55 -5.93 0.04
C LEU A 24 1.86 -4.60 0.32
N ILE A 25 2.28 -3.57 -0.42
CA ILE A 25 1.57 -2.29 -0.49
C ILE A 25 0.86 -2.21 -1.83
N HIS A 26 -0.46 -2.08 -1.83
CA HIS A 26 -1.25 -2.03 -3.07
C HIS A 26 -2.53 -1.20 -2.95
N CYS A 27 -3.20 -0.98 -4.08
CA CYS A 27 -4.54 -0.40 -4.08
C CYS A 27 -5.59 -1.44 -3.68
N GLY A 28 -6.55 -1.01 -2.86
CA GLY A 28 -7.72 -1.75 -2.42
C GLY A 28 -8.58 -0.79 -1.60
N ASN A 29 -9.82 -1.17 -1.32
CA ASN A 29 -10.79 -0.28 -0.70
C ASN A 29 -11.39 -0.85 0.58
N THR A 30 -11.50 -2.16 0.70
CA THR A 30 -12.17 -2.84 1.81
C THR A 30 -11.28 -3.88 2.47
N ASP A 31 -11.71 -4.45 3.59
CA ASP A 31 -11.05 -5.58 4.24
C ASP A 31 -11.03 -6.84 3.34
N GLU A 32 -12.03 -7.00 2.46
CA GLU A 32 -12.04 -8.07 1.45
C GLU A 32 -10.92 -7.92 0.39
N ASP A 33 -10.41 -6.71 0.19
CA ASP A 33 -9.33 -6.44 -0.75
C ASP A 33 -7.94 -6.76 -0.16
N THR A 34 -7.85 -7.16 1.11
CA THR A 34 -6.57 -7.40 1.78
C THR A 34 -6.56 -8.69 2.59
N ALA A 35 -5.43 -9.38 2.60
CA ALA A 35 -5.15 -10.50 3.50
C ALA A 35 -4.11 -10.11 4.57
N GLY A 36 -4.12 -8.84 4.99
CA GLY A 36 -3.09 -8.25 5.87
C GLY A 36 -2.02 -7.42 5.13
N CYS A 37 -2.22 -7.15 3.84
CA CYS A 37 -1.45 -6.17 3.07
C CYS A 37 -1.88 -4.73 3.41
N LEU A 38 -0.98 -3.77 3.21
CA LEU A 38 -1.28 -2.35 3.40
C LEU A 38 -1.99 -1.78 2.17
N LEU A 39 -3.17 -1.22 2.40
CA LEU A 39 -3.96 -0.53 1.39
C LEU A 39 -3.62 0.96 1.37
N VAL A 40 -3.45 1.54 0.19
CA VAL A 40 -3.27 2.99 0.03
C VAL A 40 -4.50 3.67 -0.54
N GLY A 41 -4.79 4.87 -0.05
CA GLY A 41 -5.83 5.75 -0.57
C GLY A 41 -5.56 7.21 -0.26
N SER A 42 -6.39 8.09 -0.79
CA SER A 42 -6.31 9.52 -0.50
C SER A 42 -7.13 9.92 0.72
N GLN A 43 -8.07 9.06 1.14
CA GLN A 43 -8.93 9.24 2.31
C GLN A 43 -9.25 7.87 2.90
N ALA A 44 -9.62 7.85 4.18
CA ALA A 44 -10.14 6.70 4.88
C ALA A 44 -11.49 7.06 5.53
N VAL A 45 -12.44 6.14 5.46
CA VAL A 45 -13.68 6.16 6.22
C VAL A 45 -13.49 5.18 7.37
N ALA A 46 -13.69 5.64 8.61
CA ALA A 46 -13.50 4.86 9.83
C ALA A 46 -14.81 4.71 10.63
N GLU A 47 -15.94 4.77 9.93
CA GLU A 47 -17.25 4.57 10.54
C GLU A 47 -17.47 3.08 10.83
N PRO A 48 -17.99 2.71 12.03
CA PRO A 48 -18.28 1.32 12.34
C PRO A 48 -19.23 0.69 11.30
N GLY A 49 -18.77 -0.34 10.61
CA GLY A 49 -19.54 -1.03 9.57
C GLY A 49 -19.40 -0.46 8.15
N ASP A 50 -18.65 0.63 7.94
CA ASP A 50 -18.33 1.19 6.61
C ASP A 50 -16.84 1.58 6.51
N MET A 51 -15.97 0.82 7.19
CA MET A 51 -14.54 1.06 7.14
C MET A 51 -14.01 0.79 5.73
N LYS A 52 -13.43 1.82 5.12
CA LYS A 52 -12.89 1.71 3.75
C LYS A 52 -11.85 2.76 3.44
N ILE A 53 -10.98 2.40 2.52
CA ILE A 53 -10.05 3.30 1.85
C ILE A 53 -10.73 3.88 0.61
N VAL A 54 -10.47 5.15 0.29
CA VAL A 54 -11.09 5.85 -0.85
C VAL A 54 -10.02 6.36 -1.83
N ASN A 55 -10.35 6.31 -3.13
CA ASN A 55 -9.49 6.75 -4.24
C ASN A 55 -8.13 6.01 -4.32
N SER A 56 -8.15 4.71 -4.04
CA SER A 56 -6.96 3.86 -3.92
C SER A 56 -6.09 3.82 -5.18
N THR A 57 -6.69 3.78 -6.37
CA THR A 57 -5.94 3.72 -7.64
C THR A 57 -5.15 5.00 -7.91
N ALA A 58 -5.77 6.16 -7.71
CA ALA A 58 -5.10 7.43 -7.93
C ALA A 58 -4.01 7.69 -6.88
N ALA A 59 -4.26 7.29 -5.63
CA ALA A 59 -3.27 7.33 -4.56
C ALA A 59 -2.06 6.45 -4.91
N TYR A 60 -2.30 5.20 -5.30
CA TYR A 60 -1.25 4.25 -5.66
C TYR A 60 -0.40 4.73 -6.84
N ARG A 61 -1.02 5.31 -7.88
CA ARG A 61 -0.28 5.88 -9.04
C ARG A 61 0.66 7.03 -8.66
N ARG A 62 0.34 7.79 -7.61
CA ARG A 62 1.22 8.87 -7.10
C ARG A 62 2.29 8.33 -6.15
N PHE A 63 1.89 7.39 -5.29
CA PHE A 63 2.72 6.82 -4.25
C PHE A 63 3.82 5.90 -4.80
N TYR A 64 3.45 4.95 -5.67
CA TYR A 64 4.36 3.87 -6.09
C TYR A 64 5.67 4.38 -6.72
N PRO A 65 5.67 5.33 -7.68
CA PRO A 65 6.92 5.78 -8.30
C PRO A 65 7.88 6.40 -7.27
N LEU A 66 7.36 7.22 -6.35
CA LEU A 66 8.16 7.87 -5.31
C LEU A 66 8.88 6.86 -4.41
N VAL A 67 8.15 5.81 -4.00
CA VAL A 67 8.69 4.78 -3.11
C VAL A 67 9.61 3.82 -3.85
N ALA A 68 9.26 3.42 -5.07
CA ALA A 68 10.10 2.56 -5.90
C ALA A 68 11.45 3.23 -6.20
N ASP A 69 11.43 4.52 -6.57
CA ASP A 69 12.66 5.26 -6.84
C ASP A 69 13.50 5.45 -5.55
N ALA A 70 12.88 5.74 -4.40
CA ALA A 70 13.59 5.81 -3.11
C ALA A 70 14.20 4.45 -2.71
N ALA A 71 13.46 3.35 -2.91
CA ALA A 71 13.93 2.00 -2.63
C ALA A 71 15.14 1.61 -3.49
N GLU A 72 15.10 1.90 -4.79
CA GLU A 72 16.22 1.64 -5.72
C GLU A 72 17.49 2.39 -5.31
N ASN A 73 17.35 3.56 -4.68
CA ASN A 73 18.46 4.36 -4.18
C ASN A 73 18.90 3.99 -2.74
N ASN A 74 18.29 2.98 -2.11
CA ASN A 74 18.49 2.62 -0.70
C ASN A 74 18.24 3.78 0.27
N ASP A 75 17.35 4.72 -0.09
CA ASP A 75 16.99 5.91 0.68
C ASP A 75 15.50 5.90 1.02
N LEU A 76 15.00 4.76 1.47
CA LEU A 76 13.60 4.57 1.82
C LEU A 76 13.47 4.18 3.30
N SER A 77 12.68 4.96 4.03
CA SER A 77 12.18 4.58 5.35
C SER A 77 10.66 4.67 5.37
N ILE A 78 10.02 3.68 6.01
CA ILE A 78 8.57 3.64 6.21
C ILE A 78 8.30 3.49 7.69
N THR A 79 7.49 4.39 8.24
CA THR A 79 6.99 4.31 9.60
C THR A 79 5.50 3.97 9.56
N VAL A 80 5.13 2.86 10.17
CA VAL A 80 3.72 2.49 10.37
C VAL A 80 3.34 2.88 11.79
N VAL A 81 2.27 3.65 11.93
CA VAL A 81 1.73 4.07 13.22
C VAL A 81 0.36 3.45 13.36
N ASP A 82 0.22 2.60 14.37
CA ASP A 82 -1.07 2.11 14.83
C ASP A 82 -1.67 3.14 15.79
N ASN A 83 -2.96 3.44 15.62
CA ASN A 83 -3.68 4.44 16.42
C ASN A 83 -4.84 3.83 17.23
N ASP A 84 -4.88 2.50 17.36
CA ASP A 84 -5.79 1.79 18.26
C ASP A 84 -5.53 2.11 19.75
#